data_AF-A0A4Q4UZ26-F1
#
_entry.id   AF-A0A4Q4UZ26-F1
#
_cell.length_a   1.000
_cell.length_b   1.000
_cell.length_c   1.000
_cell.angle_alpha   90.00
_cell.angle_beta   90.00
_cell.angle_gamma   90.00
#
_symmetry.space_group_name_H-M   'P 1'
#
loop_
_entity.id
_entity.type
_entity.pdbx_description
1 polymer ?
#
loop_
_entity_poly.entity_id
_entity_poly.type
_entity_poly.pdbx_seq_one_letter_code
_entity_poly.pdbx_strand_id
1 'polypeptide(L)'
;MSQPGQAPQLRQKDPWYAPISVDMILKVLNITLLHPFVAWIIPLCFRAEHQAWDTPPMLVSIAWATLVTLAYVANIVSHKLAYGMHREVDLSEEVIVVTGGASGLGLLIAEVYGMRGATVAVLDVADRLENTEARGITYYKCDVGDKKRVQEVAAEIERDLGTPTILINNAAQVIGKRLLDMSIEEAERSLRTNLLAHFYTIKTFLPGMLQSQTGGTIVTVSSVLGTLGAAQLTDYTAAKAGVAALHKSLAAELRASAPEVKMVLVTPGQLGTPLFEGVDQPHSFLAPVVEPVDVAREVIKAVDLGISDHIGMPLYARWIDWYNVLPVGLQRLVRDFSGIDRGMRTWVGRSGGAEKKGEKPI
;
A
#
# COMPACT_ATOMS: atom_id res chain seq x y z
N MET A 1 16.26 38.80 24.27
CA MET A 1 15.40 37.90 25.05
C MET A 1 14.99 36.74 24.15
N SER A 2 15.72 35.64 24.29
CA SER A 2 15.53 34.38 23.57
C SER A 2 14.26 33.68 24.07
N GLN A 3 13.33 33.36 23.16
CA GLN A 3 12.18 32.52 23.50
C GLN A 3 12.65 31.09 23.78
N PRO A 4 12.12 30.42 24.82
CA PRO A 4 12.48 29.04 25.10
C PRO A 4 11.88 28.13 24.02
N GLY A 5 12.73 27.32 23.39
CA GLY A 5 12.32 26.31 22.42
C GLY A 5 11.35 25.31 23.07
N GLN A 6 10.18 25.13 22.47
CA GLN A 6 9.27 24.05 22.84
C GLN A 6 9.94 22.72 22.48
N ALA A 7 10.12 21.86 23.49
CA ALA A 7 10.56 20.50 23.31
C ALA A 7 9.59 19.74 22.37
N PRO A 8 10.09 18.85 21.49
CA PRO A 8 9.23 17.99 20.70
C PRO A 8 8.31 17.20 21.63
N GLN A 9 6.99 17.22 21.37
CA GLN A 9 6.05 16.37 22.08
C GLN A 9 6.48 14.92 21.86
N LEU A 10 7.04 14.30 22.90
CA LEU A 10 7.35 12.88 22.92
C LEU A 10 6.05 12.13 22.58
N ARG A 11 6.04 11.35 21.49
CA ARG A 11 5.02 10.32 21.22
C ARG A 11 4.71 9.65 22.56
N GLN A 12 3.46 9.72 23.01
CA GLN A 12 3.02 8.90 24.14
C GLN A 12 3.50 7.48 23.86
N LYS A 13 4.31 6.91 24.77
CA LYS A 13 4.74 5.53 24.64
C LYS A 13 3.48 4.68 24.61
N ASP A 14 3.17 4.14 23.44
CA ASP A 14 2.08 3.20 23.30
C ASP A 14 2.24 2.09 24.35
N PRO A 15 1.16 1.61 24.97
CA PRO A 15 1.24 0.55 25.96
C PRO A 15 1.97 -0.67 25.38
N TRP A 16 2.64 -1.46 26.23
CA TRP A 16 3.49 -2.58 25.83
C TRP A 16 2.77 -3.65 24.95
N TYR A 17 1.44 -3.70 25.03
CA TYR A 17 0.58 -4.61 24.25
C TYR A 17 0.00 -3.98 22.97
N ALA A 18 0.21 -2.68 22.72
CA ALA A 18 -0.21 -2.02 21.48
C ALA A 18 0.30 -2.71 20.18
N PRO A 19 1.49 -3.35 20.15
CA PRO A 19 1.93 -4.09 18.96
C PRO A 19 1.27 -5.48 18.79
N ILE A 20 0.48 -5.95 19.77
CA ILE A 20 -0.18 -7.26 19.69
C ILE A 20 -1.46 -7.10 18.85
N SER A 21 -1.37 -7.46 17.58
CA SER A 21 -2.48 -7.47 16.63
C SER A 21 -2.74 -8.87 16.09
N VAL A 22 -3.90 -9.06 15.47
CA VAL A 22 -4.23 -10.30 14.73
C VAL A 22 -3.17 -10.58 13.66
N ASP A 23 -2.69 -9.54 12.98
CA ASP A 23 -1.60 -9.61 12.02
C ASP A 23 -0.30 -10.15 12.62
N MET A 24 0.10 -9.65 13.80
CA MET A 24 1.30 -10.13 14.48
C MET A 24 1.18 -11.62 14.83
N ILE A 25 0.03 -12.03 15.39
CA ILE A 25 -0.22 -13.43 15.76
C ILE A 25 -0.14 -14.33 14.52
N LEU A 26 -0.81 -13.97 13.43
CA LEU A 26 -0.79 -14.75 12.20
C LEU A 26 0.58 -14.77 11.54
N LYS A 27 1.32 -13.67 11.59
CA LYS A 27 2.71 -13.62 11.11
C LYS A 27 3.59 -14.60 11.89
N VAL A 28 3.47 -14.62 13.22
CA VAL A 28 4.19 -15.59 14.07
C VAL A 28 3.77 -17.03 13.74
N LEU A 29 2.48 -17.30 13.60
CA LEU A 29 1.99 -18.64 13.24
C LEU A 29 2.50 -19.11 11.87
N ASN A 30 2.51 -18.22 10.87
CA ASN A 30 2.99 -18.51 9.50
C ASN A 30 4.49 -18.77 9.42
N ILE A 31 5.29 -18.21 10.33
CA ILE A 31 6.73 -18.46 10.42
C ILE A 31 7.02 -19.70 11.30
N THR A 32 6.10 -20.04 12.21
CA THR A 32 6.24 -21.17 13.14
C THR A 32 5.37 -22.35 12.71
N LEU A 33 4.23 -22.59 13.38
CA LEU A 33 3.44 -23.82 13.27
C LEU A 33 2.85 -24.08 11.88
N LEU A 34 2.61 -23.04 11.09
CA LEU A 34 2.06 -23.14 9.73
C LEU A 34 3.14 -23.11 8.64
N HIS A 35 4.43 -23.11 9.01
CA HIS A 35 5.51 -23.19 8.03
C HIS A 35 5.84 -24.67 7.75
N PRO A 36 5.90 -25.12 6.48
CA PRO A 36 6.17 -26.53 6.16
C PRO A 36 7.45 -27.07 6.82
N PHE A 37 8.54 -26.30 6.79
CA PHE A 37 9.80 -26.70 7.42
C PHE A 37 9.64 -26.99 8.93
N VAL A 38 8.96 -26.13 9.67
CA VAL A 38 8.75 -26.30 11.12
C VAL A 38 7.78 -27.43 11.39
N ALA A 39 6.72 -27.56 10.59
CA ALA A 39 5.76 -28.64 10.73
C ALA A 39 6.42 -30.02 10.56
N TRP A 40 7.42 -30.15 9.67
CA TRP A 40 8.18 -31.39 9.49
C TRP A 40 9.24 -31.65 10.57
N ILE A 41 9.67 -30.65 11.35
CA ILE A 41 10.57 -30.88 12.49
C ILE A 41 9.91 -31.75 13.55
N ILE A 42 8.60 -31.61 13.78
CA ILE A 42 7.84 -32.34 14.81
C ILE A 42 7.93 -33.88 14.61
N PRO A 43 7.55 -34.46 13.46
CA PRO A 43 7.69 -35.90 13.24
C PRO A 43 9.15 -36.36 13.25
N LEU A 44 10.10 -35.51 12.83
CA LEU A 44 11.53 -35.83 12.90
C LEU A 44 12.03 -35.92 14.35
N CYS A 45 11.54 -35.07 15.26
CA CYS A 45 11.83 -35.14 16.69
C CYS A 45 11.27 -36.43 17.31
N PHE A 46 10.01 -36.78 17.02
CA PHE A 46 9.45 -38.06 17.48
C PHE A 46 10.23 -39.26 16.95
N ARG A 47 10.74 -39.17 15.73
CA ARG A 47 11.59 -40.22 15.17
C ARG A 47 12.94 -40.30 15.88
N ALA A 48 13.54 -39.16 16.25
CA ALA A 48 14.77 -39.10 17.03
C ALA A 48 14.60 -39.69 18.45
N GLU A 49 13.42 -39.55 19.04
CA GLU A 49 13.02 -40.21 20.29
C GLU A 49 12.70 -41.71 20.14
N HIS A 50 12.88 -42.28 18.94
CA HIS A 50 12.58 -43.68 18.63
C HIS A 50 11.10 -44.06 18.79
N GLN A 51 10.19 -43.10 18.64
CA GLN A 51 8.75 -43.42 18.58
C GLN A 51 8.44 -44.22 17.32
N ALA A 52 7.56 -45.21 17.44
CA ALA A 52 7.14 -46.04 16.33
C ALA A 52 6.17 -45.28 15.39
N TRP A 53 6.18 -45.64 14.10
CA TRP A 53 5.44 -44.94 13.05
C TRP A 53 3.92 -45.00 13.20
N ASP A 54 3.43 -46.03 13.89
CA ASP A 54 2.03 -46.35 14.16
C ASP A 54 1.48 -45.63 15.39
N THR A 55 2.31 -44.95 16.16
CA THR A 55 1.86 -44.22 17.35
C THR A 55 0.95 -43.05 16.96
N PRO A 56 -0.18 -42.81 17.67
CA PRO A 56 -1.09 -41.71 17.36
C PRO A 56 -0.42 -40.32 17.26
N PRO A 57 0.54 -39.94 18.13
CA PRO A 57 1.24 -38.66 18.02
C PRO A 57 2.04 -38.53 16.71
N MET A 58 2.72 -39.60 16.28
CA MET A 58 3.46 -39.63 15.01
C MET A 58 2.51 -39.43 13.83
N LEU A 59 1.42 -40.21 13.77
CA LEU A 59 0.44 -40.13 12.68
C LEU A 59 -0.21 -38.74 12.58
N VAL A 60 -0.60 -38.14 13.70
CA VAL A 60 -1.17 -36.78 13.74
C VAL A 60 -0.15 -35.73 13.27
N SER A 61 1.10 -35.83 13.70
CA SER A 61 2.15 -34.87 13.30
C SER A 61 2.48 -34.94 11.81
N ILE A 62 2.53 -36.15 11.22
CA ILE A 62 2.73 -36.34 9.78
C ILE A 62 1.51 -35.82 9.00
N ALA A 63 0.29 -36.11 9.46
CA ALA A 63 -0.93 -35.61 8.82
C ALA A 63 -0.98 -34.08 8.83
N TRP A 64 -0.62 -33.45 9.96
CA TRP A 64 -0.51 -32.00 10.06
C TRP A 64 0.56 -31.42 9.13
N ALA A 65 1.78 -31.96 9.15
CA ALA A 65 2.88 -31.50 8.30
C ALA A 65 2.55 -31.64 6.81
N THR A 66 1.87 -32.74 6.44
CA THR A 66 1.38 -32.98 5.08
C THR A 66 0.32 -31.94 4.70
N LEU A 67 -0.67 -31.70 5.56
CA LEU A 67 -1.71 -30.69 5.33
C LEU A 67 -1.13 -29.29 5.14
N VAL A 68 -0.21 -28.88 6.03
CA VAL A 68 0.48 -27.59 5.94
C VAL A 68 1.28 -27.47 4.65
N THR A 69 2.00 -28.53 4.28
CA THR A 69 2.78 -28.56 3.02
C THR A 69 1.87 -28.48 1.81
N LEU A 70 0.76 -29.22 1.78
CA LEU A 70 -0.21 -29.19 0.69
C LEU A 70 -0.86 -27.80 0.57
N ALA A 71 -1.25 -27.17 1.69
CA ALA A 71 -1.79 -25.82 1.69
C ALA A 71 -0.77 -24.79 1.17
N TYR A 72 0.50 -24.91 1.59
CA TYR A 72 1.59 -24.06 1.11
C TYR A 72 1.83 -24.20 -0.40
N VAL A 73 1.90 -25.44 -0.89
CA VAL A 73 2.05 -25.72 -2.34
C VAL A 73 0.83 -25.23 -3.12
N ALA A 74 -0.38 -25.47 -2.62
CA ALA A 74 -1.61 -24.98 -3.24
C ALA A 74 -1.64 -23.45 -3.34
N ASN A 75 -1.16 -22.74 -2.31
CA ASN A 75 -1.03 -21.29 -2.34
C ASN A 75 -0.02 -20.81 -3.39
N ILE A 76 1.14 -21.46 -3.51
CA ILE A 76 2.13 -21.15 -4.57
C ILE A 76 1.53 -21.38 -5.95
N VAL A 77 0.88 -22.52 -6.17
CA VAL A 77 0.25 -22.84 -7.46
C VAL A 77 -0.87 -21.85 -7.78
N SER A 78 -1.72 -21.52 -6.81
CA SER A 78 -2.78 -20.52 -6.96
C SER A 78 -2.22 -19.15 -7.32
N HIS A 79 -1.14 -18.70 -6.67
CA HIS A 79 -0.51 -17.43 -6.95
C HIS A 79 0.07 -17.38 -8.37
N LYS A 80 0.80 -18.43 -8.79
CA LYS A 80 1.31 -18.56 -10.16
C LYS A 80 0.20 -18.58 -11.21
N LEU A 81 -0.91 -19.26 -10.94
CA LEU A 81 -2.08 -19.28 -11.83
C LEU A 81 -2.75 -17.90 -11.90
N ALA A 82 -2.84 -17.18 -10.78
CA ALA A 82 -3.51 -15.89 -10.71
C ALA A 82 -2.71 -14.76 -11.36
N TYR A 83 -1.38 -14.77 -11.21
CA TYR A 83 -0.51 -13.64 -11.52
C TYR A 83 0.57 -13.92 -12.58
N GLY A 84 0.71 -15.17 -13.01
CA GLY A 84 1.62 -15.57 -14.06
C GLY A 84 3.08 -15.74 -13.60
N MET A 85 3.99 -15.73 -14.58
CA MET A 85 5.43 -15.82 -14.34
C MET A 85 5.99 -14.47 -13.87
N HIS A 86 7.13 -14.49 -13.20
CA HIS A 86 7.86 -13.27 -12.87
C HIS A 86 8.51 -12.65 -14.11
N ARG A 87 8.79 -11.34 -14.08
CA ARG A 87 9.77 -10.71 -14.99
C ARG A 87 11.12 -10.61 -14.28
N GLU A 88 12.19 -10.46 -15.05
CA GLU A 88 13.49 -10.12 -14.49
C GLU A 88 13.54 -8.62 -14.20
N VAL A 89 14.14 -8.25 -13.07
CA VAL A 89 14.26 -6.86 -12.62
C VAL A 89 15.72 -6.61 -12.23
N ASP A 90 16.41 -5.82 -13.03
CA ASP A 90 17.75 -5.30 -12.72
C ASP A 90 17.65 -3.81 -12.46
N LEU A 91 17.81 -3.39 -11.20
CA LEU A 91 17.67 -2.00 -10.78
C LEU A 91 18.59 -1.02 -11.53
N SER A 92 19.68 -1.49 -12.15
CA SER A 92 20.57 -0.65 -12.94
C SER A 92 20.00 -0.27 -14.32
N GLU A 93 19.01 -1.04 -14.81
CA GLU A 93 18.32 -0.81 -16.08
C GLU A 93 16.92 -0.20 -15.87
N GLU A 94 16.50 -0.01 -14.63
CA GLU A 94 15.14 0.40 -14.28
C GLU A 94 15.07 1.90 -13.95
N VAL A 95 14.07 2.56 -14.52
CA VAL A 95 13.71 3.94 -14.18
C VAL A 95 12.38 3.93 -13.44
N ILE A 96 12.44 4.31 -12.16
CA ILE A 96 11.31 4.23 -11.22
C ILE A 96 10.67 5.60 -11.07
N VAL A 97 9.43 5.74 -11.52
CA VAL A 97 8.62 6.96 -11.35
C VAL A 97 7.72 6.80 -10.14
N VAL A 98 7.85 7.68 -9.15
CA VAL A 98 7.03 7.68 -7.93
C VAL A 98 6.21 8.95 -7.86
N THR A 99 4.88 8.83 -7.89
CA THR A 99 3.97 9.98 -7.73
C THR A 99 3.62 10.19 -6.26
N GLY A 100 3.53 11.45 -5.82
CA GLY A 100 3.34 11.77 -4.40
C GLY A 100 4.56 11.37 -3.55
N GLY A 101 5.76 11.45 -4.12
CA GLY A 101 6.99 10.96 -3.49
C GLY A 101 7.68 11.95 -2.56
N ALA A 102 7.11 13.12 -2.28
CA ALA A 102 7.73 14.10 -1.38
C ALA A 102 7.48 13.82 0.12
N SER A 103 6.55 12.91 0.45
CA SER A 103 6.21 12.56 1.84
C SER A 103 5.64 11.15 1.97
N GLY A 104 5.51 10.66 3.21
CA GLY A 104 4.78 9.42 3.53
C GLY A 104 5.30 8.17 2.81
N LEU A 105 4.38 7.32 2.32
CA LEU A 105 4.70 6.05 1.66
C LEU A 105 5.57 6.23 0.40
N GLY A 106 5.25 7.24 -0.43
CA GLY A 106 5.98 7.51 -1.66
C GLY A 106 7.43 7.90 -1.41
N LEU A 107 7.68 8.76 -0.41
CA LEU A 107 9.04 9.14 -0.01
C LEU A 107 9.85 7.93 0.46
N LEU A 108 9.28 7.08 1.31
CA LEU A 108 9.97 5.88 1.81
C LEU A 108 10.37 4.94 0.67
N ILE A 109 9.48 4.72 -0.30
CA ILE A 109 9.79 3.87 -1.45
C ILE A 109 10.91 4.51 -2.30
N ALA A 110 10.80 5.83 -2.56
CA ALA A 110 11.80 6.56 -3.34
C ALA A 110 13.18 6.57 -2.67
N GLU A 111 13.25 6.79 -1.35
CA GLU A 111 14.49 6.76 -0.56
C GLU A 111 15.14 5.37 -0.59
N VAL A 112 14.37 4.30 -0.37
CA VAL A 112 14.92 2.95 -0.38
C VAL A 112 15.50 2.59 -1.75
N TYR A 113 14.81 2.92 -2.84
CA TYR A 113 15.35 2.67 -4.18
C TYR A 113 16.56 3.55 -4.53
N GLY A 114 16.53 4.84 -4.14
CA GLY A 114 17.68 5.72 -4.31
C GLY A 114 18.92 5.23 -3.55
N MET A 115 18.74 4.76 -2.32
CA MET A 115 19.82 4.13 -1.52
C MET A 115 20.35 2.83 -2.13
N ARG A 116 19.52 2.10 -2.88
CA ARG A 116 19.90 0.88 -3.60
C ARG A 116 20.56 1.16 -4.97
N GLY A 117 20.74 2.43 -5.32
CA GLY A 117 21.39 2.84 -6.57
C GLY A 117 20.49 2.77 -7.81
N ALA A 118 19.18 2.61 -7.64
CA ALA A 118 18.23 2.69 -8.74
C ALA A 118 18.02 4.13 -9.19
N THR A 119 17.62 4.32 -10.44
CA THR A 119 17.28 5.63 -10.99
C THR A 119 15.83 5.98 -10.62
N VAL A 120 15.64 6.98 -9.77
CA VAL A 120 14.30 7.35 -9.25
C VAL A 120 13.89 8.76 -9.68
N ALA A 121 12.72 8.88 -10.29
CA ALA A 121 12.04 10.13 -10.58
C ALA A 121 10.88 10.34 -9.60
N VAL A 122 10.91 11.40 -8.81
CA VAL A 122 9.81 11.76 -7.91
C VAL A 122 8.97 12.87 -8.51
N LEU A 123 7.66 12.65 -8.62
CA LEU A 123 6.67 13.64 -9.05
C LEU A 123 5.83 14.06 -7.84
N ASP A 124 5.85 15.35 -7.49
CA ASP A 124 5.01 15.89 -6.43
C ASP A 124 4.70 17.38 -6.67
N VAL A 125 3.68 17.90 -5.99
CA VAL A 125 3.30 19.32 -6.02
C VAL A 125 4.10 20.17 -5.03
N ALA A 126 4.75 19.53 -4.05
CA ALA A 126 5.62 20.20 -3.08
C ALA A 126 6.76 21.00 -3.77
N ASP A 127 7.42 21.89 -3.03
CA ASP A 127 8.60 22.60 -3.56
C ASP A 127 9.90 21.80 -3.36
N ARG A 128 9.90 20.86 -2.42
CA ARG A 128 11.05 20.02 -2.06
C ARG A 128 10.59 18.72 -1.40
N LEU A 129 11.46 17.72 -1.42
CA LEU A 129 11.35 16.54 -0.58
C LEU A 129 11.44 16.93 0.90
N GLU A 130 10.71 16.25 1.78
CA GLU A 130 10.82 16.45 3.22
C GLU A 130 12.25 16.16 3.74
N ASN A 131 12.96 15.22 3.10
CA ASN A 131 14.37 14.90 3.35
C ASN A 131 15.22 15.20 2.10
N THR A 132 16.23 16.06 2.24
CA THR A 132 17.05 16.55 1.11
C THR A 132 18.33 15.74 0.84
N GLU A 133 18.57 14.67 1.61
CA GLU A 133 19.82 13.89 1.55
C GLU A 133 19.75 12.64 0.65
N ALA A 134 18.61 12.39 -0.01
CA ALA A 134 18.40 11.18 -0.78
C ALA A 134 19.21 11.19 -2.10
N ARG A 135 20.24 10.34 -2.17
CA ARG A 135 21.05 10.10 -3.37
C ARG A 135 20.26 9.26 -4.38
N GLY A 136 20.47 9.49 -5.67
CA GLY A 136 19.82 8.71 -6.74
C GLY A 136 18.38 9.12 -7.07
N ILE A 137 17.88 10.20 -6.45
CA ILE A 137 16.52 10.73 -6.69
C ILE A 137 16.61 12.04 -7.47
N THR A 138 15.87 12.12 -8.58
CA THR A 138 15.64 13.36 -9.32
C THR A 138 14.21 13.82 -9.08
N TYR A 139 14.05 15.07 -8.66
CA TYR A 139 12.75 15.63 -8.31
C TYR A 139 12.16 16.45 -9.46
N TYR A 140 10.90 16.19 -9.79
CA TYR A 140 10.13 16.90 -10.80
C TYR A 140 8.86 17.49 -10.17
N LYS A 141 8.77 18.81 -10.14
CA LYS A 141 7.55 19.49 -9.70
C LYS A 141 6.43 19.26 -10.70
N CYS A 142 5.41 18.50 -10.29
CA CYS A 142 4.34 18.02 -11.15
C CYS A 142 3.03 17.83 -10.35
N ASP A 143 1.98 18.56 -10.71
CA ASP A 143 0.61 18.17 -10.36
C ASP A 143 0.18 17.06 -11.32
N VAL A 144 0.10 15.83 -10.82
CA VAL A 144 -0.33 14.67 -11.61
C VAL A 144 -1.79 14.75 -12.06
N GLY A 145 -2.58 15.67 -11.50
CA GLY A 145 -3.90 16.04 -11.99
C GLY A 145 -3.89 16.91 -13.26
N ASP A 146 -2.73 17.41 -13.69
CA ASP A 146 -2.55 18.10 -14.96
C ASP A 146 -1.93 17.16 -16.01
N LYS A 147 -2.80 16.65 -16.91
CA LYS A 147 -2.38 15.74 -17.99
C LYS A 147 -1.28 16.30 -18.90
N LYS A 148 -1.22 17.62 -19.13
CA LYS A 148 -0.18 18.21 -19.98
C LYS A 148 1.15 18.24 -19.25
N ARG A 149 1.14 18.65 -17.98
CA ARG A 149 2.35 18.65 -17.16
C ARG A 149 2.92 17.24 -16.97
N VAL A 150 2.08 16.22 -16.82
CA VAL A 150 2.53 14.81 -16.76
C VAL A 150 3.27 14.40 -18.04
N GLN A 151 2.77 14.79 -19.22
CA GLN A 151 3.43 14.49 -20.50
C GLN A 151 4.76 15.22 -20.66
N GLU A 152 4.81 16.50 -20.30
CA GLU A 152 6.05 17.29 -20.33
C GLU A 152 7.11 16.69 -19.41
N VAL A 153 6.75 16.38 -18.17
CA VAL A 153 7.65 15.78 -17.18
C VAL A 153 8.08 14.37 -17.61
N ALA A 154 7.23 13.59 -18.26
CA ALA A 154 7.63 12.30 -18.80
C ALA A 154 8.73 12.44 -19.85
N ALA A 155 8.62 13.41 -20.76
CA ALA A 155 9.67 13.69 -21.74
C ALA A 155 10.97 14.23 -21.08
N GLU A 156 10.84 15.01 -19.99
CA GLU A 156 11.99 15.42 -19.17
C GLU A 156 12.68 14.18 -18.55
N ILE A 157 11.91 13.27 -17.95
CA ILE A 157 12.41 12.02 -17.34
C ILE A 157 13.09 11.14 -18.38
N GLU A 158 12.47 10.92 -19.54
CA GLU A 158 13.05 10.09 -20.61
C GLU A 158 14.40 10.62 -21.09
N ARG A 159 14.54 11.94 -21.19
CA ARG A 159 15.80 12.60 -21.57
C ARG A 159 16.85 12.50 -20.48
N ASP A 160 16.47 12.73 -19.22
CA ASP A 160 17.41 12.91 -18.12
C ASP A 160 17.83 11.55 -17.50
N LEU A 161 16.92 10.57 -17.50
CA LEU A 161 17.04 9.31 -16.75
C LEU A 161 16.85 8.06 -17.62
N GLY A 162 16.21 8.18 -18.79
CA GLY A 162 15.84 7.06 -19.66
C GLY A 162 14.38 6.64 -19.50
N THR A 163 13.98 5.61 -20.25
CA THR A 163 12.59 5.14 -20.34
C THR A 163 12.06 4.60 -19.01
N PRO A 164 10.98 5.16 -18.44
CA PRO A 164 10.31 4.62 -17.26
C PRO A 164 9.81 3.19 -17.44
N THR A 165 10.27 2.28 -16.58
CA THR A 165 9.88 0.86 -16.56
C THR A 165 9.05 0.50 -15.34
N ILE A 166 9.14 1.28 -14.25
CA ILE A 166 8.35 1.10 -13.04
C ILE A 166 7.58 2.39 -12.72
N LEU A 167 6.26 2.29 -12.58
CA LEU A 167 5.39 3.40 -12.18
C LEU A 167 4.70 3.10 -10.86
N ILE A 168 4.94 3.94 -9.86
CA ILE A 168 4.29 3.87 -8.55
C ILE A 168 3.26 5.00 -8.44
N ASN A 169 2.01 4.68 -8.76
CA ASN A 169 0.89 5.59 -8.62
C ASN A 169 0.43 5.65 -7.15
N ASN A 170 0.99 6.60 -6.41
CA ASN A 170 0.77 6.79 -4.99
C ASN A 170 0.14 8.14 -4.63
N ALA A 171 0.28 9.17 -5.48
CA ALA A 171 -0.21 10.51 -5.16
C ALA A 171 -1.70 10.52 -4.78
N ALA A 172 -2.03 11.20 -3.68
CA ALA A 172 -3.39 11.33 -3.21
C ALA A 172 -3.59 12.61 -2.39
N GLN A 173 -4.83 13.06 -2.33
CA GLN A 173 -5.29 14.13 -1.45
C GLN A 173 -6.57 13.72 -0.71
N VAL A 174 -6.81 14.34 0.45
CA VAL A 174 -8.02 14.13 1.26
C VAL A 174 -8.65 15.48 1.57
N ILE A 175 -9.96 15.60 1.39
CA ILE A 175 -10.73 16.81 1.69
C ILE A 175 -11.32 16.77 3.10
N GLY A 176 -11.86 15.62 3.52
CA GLY A 176 -12.35 15.42 4.88
C GLY A 176 -13.65 16.17 5.21
N LYS A 177 -14.48 16.49 4.21
CA LYS A 177 -15.75 17.19 4.38
C LYS A 177 -16.95 16.27 4.13
N ARG A 178 -18.09 16.57 4.74
CA ARG A 178 -19.36 15.94 4.35
C ARG A 178 -19.70 16.36 2.94
N LEU A 179 -20.47 15.54 2.23
CA LEU A 179 -20.86 15.81 0.85
C LEU A 179 -21.52 17.19 0.66
N LEU A 180 -22.39 17.60 1.58
CA LEU A 180 -23.08 18.90 1.50
C LEU A 180 -22.20 20.09 1.86
N ASP A 181 -21.09 19.86 2.57
CA ASP A 181 -20.14 20.90 2.97
C ASP A 181 -18.98 21.03 1.95
N MET A 182 -18.88 20.09 1.01
CA MET A 182 -17.85 20.02 -0.02
C MET A 182 -18.36 20.72 -1.29
N SER A 183 -17.55 21.62 -1.85
CA SER A 183 -17.89 22.22 -3.14
C SER A 183 -17.73 21.22 -4.29
N ILE A 184 -18.37 21.47 -5.42
CA ILE A 184 -18.22 20.61 -6.60
C ILE A 184 -16.78 20.67 -7.13
N GLU A 185 -16.18 21.86 -7.12
CA GLU A 185 -14.78 22.08 -7.55
C GLU A 185 -13.79 21.32 -6.65
N GLU A 186 -14.08 21.26 -5.35
CA GLU A 186 -13.35 20.44 -4.40
C GLU A 186 -13.44 18.96 -4.75
N ALA A 187 -14.64 18.44 -5.01
CA ALA A 187 -14.86 17.06 -5.43
C ALA A 187 -14.17 16.74 -6.77
N GLU A 188 -14.28 17.62 -7.76
CA GLU A 188 -13.61 17.48 -9.07
C GLU A 188 -12.09 17.45 -8.91
N ARG A 189 -11.51 18.34 -8.09
CA ARG A 189 -10.07 18.34 -7.80
C ARG A 189 -9.63 17.04 -7.14
N SER A 190 -10.43 16.49 -6.24
CA SER A 190 -10.16 15.19 -5.61
C SER A 190 -10.17 14.06 -6.62
N LEU A 191 -11.21 13.95 -7.45
CA LEU A 191 -11.31 12.92 -8.48
C LEU A 191 -10.19 13.07 -9.52
N ARG A 192 -9.83 14.31 -9.88
CA ARG A 192 -8.73 14.58 -10.80
C ARG A 192 -7.40 14.04 -10.29
N THR A 193 -7.09 14.26 -9.01
CA THR A 193 -5.83 13.83 -8.39
C THR A 193 -5.84 12.35 -8.01
N ASN A 194 -6.93 11.87 -7.40
CA ASN A 194 -7.00 10.53 -6.80
C ASN A 194 -7.42 9.44 -7.79
N LEU A 195 -8.01 9.81 -8.94
CA LEU A 195 -8.51 8.86 -9.96
C LEU A 195 -7.96 9.18 -11.35
N LEU A 196 -8.25 10.36 -11.91
CA LEU A 196 -7.86 10.67 -13.30
C LEU A 196 -6.34 10.72 -13.48
N ALA A 197 -5.58 11.14 -12.47
CA ALA A 197 -4.13 11.13 -12.49
C ALA A 197 -3.57 9.73 -12.83
N HIS A 198 -4.18 8.66 -12.33
CA HIS A 198 -3.76 7.29 -12.66
C HIS A 198 -3.95 7.00 -14.16
N PHE A 199 -5.03 7.48 -14.78
CA PHE A 199 -5.20 7.36 -16.22
C PHE A 199 -4.13 8.14 -16.98
N TYR A 200 -3.80 9.36 -16.52
CA TYR A 200 -2.81 10.21 -17.17
C TYR A 200 -1.42 9.60 -17.11
N THR A 201 -0.98 9.17 -15.93
CA THR A 201 0.35 8.56 -15.73
C THR A 201 0.45 7.21 -16.44
N ILE A 202 -0.55 6.33 -16.30
CA ILE A 202 -0.55 5.03 -17.00
C ILE A 202 -0.50 5.23 -18.50
N LYS A 203 -1.35 6.09 -19.09
CA LYS A 203 -1.30 6.34 -20.54
C LYS A 203 0.01 6.94 -21.02
N THR A 204 0.70 7.68 -20.16
CA THR A 204 1.97 8.33 -20.49
C THR A 204 3.13 7.35 -20.43
N PHE A 205 3.22 6.52 -19.38
CA PHE A 205 4.38 5.66 -19.14
C PHE A 205 4.23 4.22 -19.67
N LEU A 206 3.01 3.70 -19.80
CA LEU A 206 2.77 2.32 -20.28
C LEU A 206 3.35 2.05 -21.69
N PRO A 207 3.27 2.97 -22.68
CA PRO A 207 3.86 2.72 -23.99
C PRO A 207 5.35 2.41 -23.96
N GLY A 208 6.11 3.03 -23.04
CA GLY A 208 7.53 2.75 -22.84
C GLY A 208 7.77 1.36 -22.24
N MET A 209 6.96 0.97 -21.25
CA MET A 209 7.00 -0.37 -20.64
C MET A 209 6.69 -1.48 -21.64
N LEU A 210 5.76 -1.25 -22.58
CA LEU A 210 5.41 -2.21 -23.64
C LEU A 210 6.51 -2.37 -24.70
N GLN A 211 7.35 -1.35 -24.88
CA GLN A 211 8.48 -1.39 -25.80
C GLN A 211 9.76 -1.94 -25.14
N SER A 212 9.82 -1.94 -23.82
CA SER A 212 10.92 -2.49 -23.04
C SER A 212 11.00 -4.01 -23.20
N GLN A 213 12.21 -4.54 -23.41
CA GLN A 213 12.44 -5.98 -23.53
C GLN A 213 12.20 -6.73 -22.21
N THR A 214 12.40 -6.05 -21.08
CA THR A 214 12.21 -6.61 -19.73
C THR A 214 10.80 -6.35 -19.18
N GLY A 215 9.93 -5.69 -19.98
CA GLY A 215 8.58 -5.28 -19.58
C GLY A 215 8.58 -4.10 -18.61
N GLY A 216 7.69 -4.15 -17.63
CA GLY A 216 7.58 -3.08 -16.64
C GLY A 216 6.72 -3.46 -15.44
N THR A 217 6.52 -2.52 -14.51
CA THR A 217 5.68 -2.74 -13.33
C THR A 217 4.87 -1.49 -12.98
N ILE A 218 3.56 -1.65 -12.88
CA ILE A 218 2.64 -0.58 -12.45
C ILE A 218 2.10 -0.94 -11.07
N VAL A 219 2.42 -0.10 -10.09
CA VAL A 219 1.89 -0.17 -8.74
C VAL A 219 0.75 0.84 -8.61
N THR A 220 -0.44 0.38 -8.21
CA THR A 220 -1.61 1.22 -7.93
C THR A 220 -1.90 1.23 -6.43
N VAL A 221 -1.73 2.38 -5.78
CA VAL A 221 -2.08 2.55 -4.36
C VAL A 221 -3.54 2.98 -4.21
N SER A 222 -4.39 2.02 -3.88
CA SER A 222 -5.81 2.21 -3.55
C SER A 222 -6.00 2.32 -2.01
N SER A 223 -7.09 1.82 -1.45
CA SER A 223 -7.40 1.75 -0.02
C SER A 223 -8.58 0.82 0.23
N VAL A 224 -8.66 0.21 1.42
CA VAL A 224 -9.86 -0.51 1.88
C VAL A 224 -11.12 0.38 1.90
N LEU A 225 -10.94 1.70 2.00
CA LEU A 225 -12.04 2.65 1.94
C LEU A 225 -12.71 2.71 0.57
N GLY A 226 -12.07 2.23 -0.49
CA GLY A 226 -12.70 2.03 -1.79
C GLY A 226 -13.76 0.93 -1.78
N THR A 227 -13.68 -0.03 -0.86
CA THR A 227 -14.69 -1.08 -0.68
C THR A 227 -15.72 -0.72 0.38
N LEU A 228 -15.26 -0.24 1.55
CA LEU A 228 -16.14 -0.01 2.71
C LEU A 228 -16.87 1.34 2.71
N GLY A 229 -16.22 2.38 2.17
CA GLY A 229 -16.62 3.77 2.38
C GLY A 229 -16.49 4.27 3.82
N ALA A 230 -16.32 5.58 3.97
CA ALA A 230 -16.31 6.25 5.27
C ALA A 230 -17.03 7.61 5.18
N ALA A 231 -17.67 8.03 6.29
CA ALA A 231 -18.22 9.36 6.39
C ALA A 231 -17.13 10.43 6.17
N GLN A 232 -17.50 11.54 5.51
CA GLN A 232 -16.60 12.66 5.18
C GLN A 232 -15.49 12.34 4.15
N LEU A 233 -15.57 11.20 3.48
CA LEU A 233 -14.61 10.74 2.46
C LEU A 233 -15.29 10.28 1.17
N THR A 234 -16.47 10.82 0.83
CA THR A 234 -17.26 10.38 -0.33
C THR A 234 -16.48 10.46 -1.65
N ASP A 235 -15.76 11.55 -1.87
CA ASP A 235 -14.88 11.81 -3.01
C ASP A 235 -13.70 10.84 -3.05
N TYR A 236 -13.01 10.68 -1.92
CA TYR A 236 -11.84 9.82 -1.78
C TYR A 236 -12.21 8.34 -1.97
N THR A 237 -13.29 7.88 -1.34
CA THR A 237 -13.82 6.52 -1.50
C THR A 237 -14.18 6.24 -2.95
N ALA A 238 -14.91 7.15 -3.62
CA ALA A 238 -15.27 6.99 -5.02
C ALA A 238 -14.01 6.86 -5.90
N ALA A 239 -13.00 7.71 -5.68
CA ALA A 239 -11.74 7.64 -6.40
C ALA A 239 -10.98 6.34 -6.15
N LYS A 240 -10.85 5.90 -4.89
CA LYS A 240 -10.10 4.69 -4.52
C LYS A 240 -10.77 3.41 -5.02
N ALA A 241 -12.12 3.37 -5.04
CA ALA A 241 -12.87 2.33 -5.73
C ALA A 241 -12.59 2.33 -7.24
N GLY A 242 -12.61 3.51 -7.87
CA GLY A 242 -12.35 3.71 -9.30
C GLY A 242 -10.96 3.22 -9.72
N VAL A 243 -9.89 3.56 -8.97
CA VAL A 243 -8.53 3.11 -9.33
C VAL A 243 -8.33 1.61 -9.10
N ALA A 244 -9.03 1.00 -8.14
CA ALA A 244 -9.00 -0.46 -7.95
C ALA A 244 -9.70 -1.17 -9.13
N ALA A 245 -10.82 -0.64 -9.61
CA ALA A 245 -11.50 -1.15 -10.80
C ALA A 245 -10.66 -0.95 -12.07
N LEU A 246 -10.05 0.24 -12.25
CA LEU A 246 -9.10 0.53 -13.33
C LEU A 246 -7.96 -0.49 -13.34
N HIS A 247 -7.34 -0.74 -12.18
CA HIS A 247 -6.25 -1.69 -12.06
C HIS A 247 -6.66 -3.09 -12.50
N LYS A 248 -7.82 -3.58 -12.02
CA LYS A 248 -8.35 -4.90 -12.39
C LYS A 248 -8.62 -5.02 -13.89
N SER A 249 -9.22 -3.99 -14.50
CA SER A 249 -9.48 -3.95 -15.94
C SER A 249 -8.19 -3.98 -16.75
N LEU A 250 -7.25 -3.09 -16.43
CA LEU A 250 -5.98 -3.00 -17.14
C LEU A 250 -5.14 -4.27 -16.96
N ALA A 251 -5.12 -4.87 -15.77
CA ALA A 251 -4.43 -6.12 -15.54
C ALA A 251 -5.02 -7.28 -16.38
N ALA A 252 -6.32 -7.27 -16.66
CA ALA A 252 -6.93 -8.25 -17.55
C ALA A 252 -6.53 -8.03 -19.01
N GLU A 253 -6.46 -6.77 -19.47
CA GLU A 253 -5.99 -6.40 -20.81
C GLU A 253 -4.53 -6.82 -21.04
N LEU A 254 -3.64 -6.47 -20.10
CA LEU A 254 -2.21 -6.74 -20.20
C LEU A 254 -1.86 -8.22 -20.05
N ARG A 255 -2.61 -8.98 -19.23
CA ARG A 255 -2.39 -10.42 -19.09
C ARG A 255 -2.43 -11.17 -20.41
N ALA A 256 -3.29 -10.75 -21.34
CA ALA A 256 -3.44 -11.38 -22.64
C ALA A 256 -2.45 -10.85 -23.69
N SER A 257 -2.00 -9.60 -23.55
CA SER A 257 -1.29 -8.87 -24.60
C SER A 257 0.18 -8.58 -24.31
N ALA A 258 0.53 -8.40 -23.03
CA ALA A 258 1.86 -8.01 -22.54
C ALA A 258 2.09 -8.58 -21.13
N PRO A 259 2.20 -9.92 -20.98
CA PRO A 259 2.36 -10.58 -19.68
C PRO A 259 3.63 -10.17 -18.92
N GLU A 260 4.61 -9.56 -19.59
CA GLU A 260 5.83 -8.97 -19.05
C GLU A 260 5.57 -7.68 -18.24
N VAL A 261 4.45 -6.99 -18.46
CA VAL A 261 4.05 -5.84 -17.64
C VAL A 261 3.29 -6.32 -16.41
N LYS A 262 3.91 -6.15 -15.24
CA LYS A 262 3.36 -6.58 -13.96
C LYS A 262 2.49 -5.52 -13.32
N MET A 263 1.47 -5.99 -12.60
CA MET A 263 0.45 -5.14 -12.00
C MET A 263 0.39 -5.45 -10.50
N VAL A 264 0.71 -4.47 -9.67
CA VAL A 264 0.63 -4.58 -8.21
C VAL A 264 -0.46 -3.66 -7.67
N LEU A 265 -1.50 -4.23 -7.07
CA LEU A 265 -2.55 -3.47 -6.39
C LEU A 265 -2.24 -3.40 -4.90
N VAL A 266 -2.21 -2.20 -4.33
CA VAL A 266 -2.02 -2.01 -2.89
C VAL A 266 -3.32 -1.49 -2.29
N THR A 267 -3.90 -2.21 -1.33
CA THR A 267 -5.11 -1.80 -0.60
C THR A 267 -4.80 -1.70 0.90
N PRO A 268 -4.19 -0.59 1.33
CA PRO A 268 -3.92 -0.38 2.74
C PRO A 268 -5.20 -0.05 3.51
N GLY A 269 -5.20 -0.44 4.78
CA GLY A 269 -6.06 0.05 5.85
C GLY A 269 -5.69 1.48 6.26
N GLN A 270 -5.82 1.80 7.54
CA GLN A 270 -5.35 3.08 8.06
C GLN A 270 -3.82 3.10 8.07
N LEU A 271 -3.21 4.05 7.36
CA LEU A 271 -1.77 4.26 7.35
C LEU A 271 -1.38 5.39 8.29
N GLY A 272 -0.27 5.22 9.00
CA GLY A 272 0.36 6.28 9.80
C GLY A 272 1.11 7.30 8.94
N THR A 273 0.45 7.96 7.98
CA THR A 273 1.04 9.00 7.12
C THR A 273 0.50 10.39 7.46
N PRO A 274 1.21 11.48 7.08
CA PRO A 274 0.70 12.85 7.25
C PRO A 274 -0.68 13.09 6.61
N LEU A 275 -1.05 12.30 5.59
CA LEU A 275 -2.35 12.40 4.92
C LEU A 275 -3.54 12.12 5.86
N PHE A 276 -3.36 11.21 6.82
CA PHE A 276 -4.39 10.80 7.79
C PHE A 276 -4.05 11.22 9.22
N GLU A 277 -3.24 12.27 9.38
CA GLU A 277 -2.90 12.79 10.69
C GLU A 277 -4.15 13.27 11.43
N GLY A 278 -4.29 12.81 12.68
CA GLY A 278 -5.40 13.14 13.57
C GLY A 278 -6.65 12.27 13.42
N VAL A 279 -6.70 11.28 12.52
CA VAL A 279 -7.86 10.36 12.44
C VAL A 279 -7.97 9.49 13.70
N ASP A 280 -9.15 9.49 14.34
CA ASP A 280 -9.41 8.66 15.51
C ASP A 280 -9.33 7.17 15.16
N GLN A 281 -8.67 6.38 16.00
CA GLN A 281 -8.33 5.01 15.66
C GLN A 281 -9.51 4.07 15.93
N PRO A 282 -9.94 3.25 14.95
CA PRO A 282 -10.76 2.09 15.23
C PRO A 282 -9.95 1.09 16.09
N HIS A 283 -10.63 0.21 16.82
CA HIS A 283 -10.03 -0.76 17.74
C HIS A 283 -8.69 -1.37 17.24
N SER A 284 -7.59 -1.02 17.91
CA SER A 284 -6.20 -1.32 17.49
C SER A 284 -5.87 -2.80 17.30
N PHE A 285 -6.64 -3.70 17.92
CA PHE A 285 -6.45 -5.14 17.79
C PHE A 285 -6.94 -5.71 16.44
N LEU A 286 -8.10 -5.23 15.95
CA LEU A 286 -8.75 -5.76 14.74
C LEU A 286 -8.44 -4.94 13.48
N ALA A 287 -8.20 -3.64 13.65
CA ALA A 287 -7.84 -2.73 12.57
C ALA A 287 -6.63 -1.90 13.00
N PRO A 288 -5.45 -2.53 13.18
CA PRO A 288 -4.24 -1.81 13.56
C PRO A 288 -3.87 -0.78 12.50
N VAL A 289 -3.30 0.34 12.95
CA VAL A 289 -2.63 1.26 12.03
C VAL A 289 -1.44 0.55 11.43
N VAL A 290 -1.35 0.57 10.11
CA VAL A 290 -0.23 -0.03 9.39
C VAL A 290 0.87 1.02 9.25
N GLU A 291 2.07 0.64 9.65
CA GLU A 291 3.25 1.46 9.48
C GLU A 291 3.59 1.57 7.98
N PRO A 292 3.81 2.79 7.44
CA PRO A 292 4.12 2.98 6.02
C PRO A 292 5.34 2.18 5.55
N VAL A 293 6.31 1.92 6.44
CA VAL A 293 7.51 1.12 6.18
C VAL A 293 7.16 -0.33 5.82
N ASP A 294 6.15 -0.92 6.46
CA ASP A 294 5.75 -2.30 6.17
C ASP A 294 5.06 -2.42 4.81
N VAL A 295 4.23 -1.43 4.45
CA VAL A 295 3.64 -1.36 3.10
C VAL A 295 4.72 -1.12 2.04
N ALA A 296 5.65 -0.20 2.29
CA ALA A 296 6.78 0.06 1.40
C ALA A 296 7.59 -1.22 1.16
N ARG A 297 7.86 -2.00 2.22
CA ARG A 297 8.60 -3.27 2.12
C ARG A 297 7.89 -4.27 1.21
N GLU A 298 6.58 -4.49 1.37
CA GLU A 298 5.87 -5.45 0.51
C GLU A 298 5.75 -4.95 -0.93
N VAL A 299 5.58 -3.64 -1.15
CA VAL A 299 5.60 -3.06 -2.51
C VAL A 299 6.96 -3.27 -3.18
N ILE A 300 8.05 -2.93 -2.48
CA ILE A 300 9.42 -3.11 -2.99
C ILE A 300 9.68 -4.58 -3.28
N LYS A 301 9.28 -5.48 -2.38
CA LYS A 301 9.43 -6.92 -2.59
C LYS A 301 8.68 -7.42 -3.82
N ALA A 302 7.44 -6.98 -4.05
CA ALA A 302 6.68 -7.40 -5.23
C ALA A 302 7.31 -6.88 -6.53
N VAL A 303 7.80 -5.63 -6.52
CA VAL A 303 8.50 -5.03 -7.65
C VAL A 303 9.82 -5.74 -7.92
N ASP A 304 10.67 -5.94 -6.91
CA ASP A 304 11.96 -6.64 -7.03
C ASP A 304 11.82 -8.09 -7.52
N LEU A 305 10.79 -8.78 -7.07
CA LEU A 305 10.49 -10.15 -7.53
C LEU A 305 9.89 -10.17 -8.94
N GLY A 306 9.55 -9.01 -9.51
CA GLY A 306 8.94 -8.90 -10.83
C GLY A 306 7.60 -9.62 -10.93
N ILE A 307 6.78 -9.60 -9.86
CA ILE A 307 5.49 -10.29 -9.80
C ILE A 307 4.31 -9.31 -9.86
N SER A 308 3.20 -9.77 -10.43
CA SER A 308 1.90 -9.14 -10.17
C SER A 308 1.38 -9.62 -8.82
N ASP A 309 0.72 -8.75 -8.05
CA ASP A 309 0.20 -9.13 -6.73
C ASP A 309 -0.93 -8.20 -6.25
N HIS A 310 -1.68 -8.66 -5.23
CA HIS A 310 -2.61 -7.82 -4.48
C HIS A 310 -2.18 -7.75 -3.00
N ILE A 311 -1.57 -6.62 -2.63
CA ILE A 311 -1.07 -6.34 -1.30
C ILE A 311 -2.17 -5.68 -0.47
N GLY A 312 -2.88 -6.47 0.33
CA GLY A 312 -3.81 -6.01 1.35
C GLY A 312 -3.17 -6.01 2.74
N MET A 313 -3.08 -4.85 3.38
CA MET A 313 -2.54 -4.72 4.75
C MET A 313 -3.42 -3.78 5.59
N PRO A 314 -3.76 -4.10 6.85
CA PRO A 314 -3.44 -5.33 7.56
C PRO A 314 -4.29 -6.50 7.05
N LEU A 315 -4.24 -7.67 7.68
CA LEU A 315 -4.86 -8.91 7.22
C LEU A 315 -6.33 -8.73 6.83
N TYR A 316 -7.09 -7.95 7.60
CA TYR A 316 -8.50 -7.70 7.31
C TYR A 316 -8.70 -7.11 5.90
N ALA A 317 -7.74 -6.32 5.41
CA ALA A 317 -7.79 -5.72 4.07
C ALA A 317 -7.80 -6.79 2.96
N ARG A 318 -7.18 -7.95 3.19
CA ARG A 318 -7.17 -9.08 2.25
C ARG A 318 -8.54 -9.76 2.14
N TRP A 319 -9.34 -9.67 3.21
CA TRP A 319 -10.64 -10.31 3.31
C TRP A 319 -11.79 -9.30 3.29
N ILE A 320 -11.50 -8.04 2.94
CA ILE A 320 -12.47 -6.95 3.08
C ILE A 320 -13.72 -7.17 2.22
N ASP A 321 -13.61 -7.86 1.10
CA ASP A 321 -14.75 -8.16 0.24
C ASP A 321 -15.78 -9.10 0.91
N TRP A 322 -15.38 -9.90 1.90
CA TRP A 322 -16.32 -10.72 2.67
C TRP A 322 -17.28 -9.90 3.52
N TYR A 323 -16.91 -8.66 3.89
CA TYR A 323 -17.84 -7.75 4.56
C TYR A 323 -19.11 -7.53 3.74
N ASN A 324 -18.99 -7.44 2.41
CA ASN A 324 -20.12 -7.22 1.51
C ASN A 324 -21.06 -8.43 1.39
N VAL A 325 -20.59 -9.62 1.80
CA VAL A 325 -21.40 -10.85 1.81
C VAL A 325 -22.28 -10.93 3.05
N LEU A 326 -21.95 -10.21 4.13
CA LEU A 326 -22.68 -10.26 5.39
C LEU A 326 -24.10 -9.65 5.24
N PRO A 327 -25.10 -10.12 6.01
CA PRO A 327 -26.40 -9.46 6.07
C PRO A 327 -26.27 -7.99 6.50
N VAL A 328 -27.09 -7.10 5.94
CA VAL A 328 -27.01 -5.63 6.13
C VAL A 328 -27.04 -5.22 7.61
N GLY A 329 -27.82 -5.92 8.45
CA GLY A 329 -27.85 -5.67 9.89
C GLY A 329 -26.50 -5.96 10.57
N LEU A 330 -25.82 -7.04 10.18
CA LEU A 330 -24.50 -7.39 10.70
C LEU A 330 -23.43 -6.43 10.19
N GLN A 331 -23.50 -6.02 8.91
CA GLN A 331 -22.64 -4.97 8.37
C GLN A 331 -22.73 -3.69 9.21
N ARG A 332 -23.95 -3.27 9.56
CA ARG A 332 -24.16 -2.09 10.41
C ARG A 332 -23.52 -2.23 11.78
N LEU A 333 -23.70 -3.37 12.45
CA LEU A 333 -23.08 -3.63 13.76
C LEU A 333 -21.55 -3.59 13.69
N VAL A 334 -20.95 -4.24 12.69
CA VAL A 334 -19.49 -4.22 12.47
C VAL A 334 -19.00 -2.80 12.22
N ARG A 335 -19.76 -2.01 11.45
CA ARG A 335 -19.42 -0.62 11.13
C ARG A 335 -19.50 0.31 12.34
N ASP A 336 -20.55 0.17 13.15
CA ASP A 336 -20.72 0.95 14.38
C ASP A 336 -19.65 0.60 15.41
N PHE A 337 -19.30 -0.70 15.53
CA PHE A 337 -18.22 -1.18 16.39
C PHE A 337 -16.84 -0.72 15.92
N SER A 338 -16.56 -0.75 14.62
CA SER A 338 -15.27 -0.27 14.10
C SER A 338 -15.09 1.23 14.30
N GLY A 339 -16.16 2.03 14.27
CA GLY A 339 -16.06 3.48 14.42
C GLY A 339 -15.57 4.20 13.16
N ILE A 340 -15.50 3.50 12.02
CA ILE A 340 -15.07 4.05 10.72
C ILE A 340 -15.80 5.34 10.31
N ASP A 341 -17.07 5.50 10.71
CA ASP A 341 -17.87 6.71 10.43
C ASP A 341 -17.57 7.91 11.33
N ARG A 342 -16.81 7.70 12.41
CA ARG A 342 -16.43 8.75 13.37
C ARG A 342 -14.99 9.20 13.21
N GLY A 343 -14.13 8.40 12.56
CA GLY A 343 -12.68 8.63 12.47
C GLY A 343 -12.28 10.01 11.94
N MET A 344 -13.03 10.55 10.97
CA MET A 344 -12.71 11.85 10.36
C MET A 344 -13.04 13.07 11.23
N ARG A 345 -13.75 12.90 12.36
CA ARG A 345 -14.13 14.02 13.24
C ARG A 345 -12.94 14.74 13.88
N THR A 346 -11.83 14.03 14.06
CA THR A 346 -10.59 14.56 14.67
C THR A 346 -9.49 14.83 13.65
N TRP A 347 -9.76 14.59 12.36
CA TRP A 347 -8.77 14.76 11.28
C TRP A 347 -8.25 16.19 11.22
N VAL A 348 -6.92 16.32 11.13
CA VAL A 348 -6.22 17.61 11.07
C VAL A 348 -5.76 17.90 9.64
N GLY A 349 -5.46 16.85 8.87
CA GLY A 349 -4.95 16.96 7.51
C GLY A 349 -3.56 17.58 7.42
N ARG A 350 -3.06 17.72 6.19
CA ARG A 350 -1.67 18.16 5.92
C ARG A 350 -1.38 19.61 6.34
N SER A 351 -2.41 20.48 6.40
CA SER A 351 -2.28 21.92 6.65
C SER A 351 -2.60 22.35 8.09
N GLY A 352 -3.28 21.50 8.87
CA GLY A 352 -3.82 21.89 10.18
C GLY A 352 -2.78 22.15 11.28
N GLY A 353 -1.51 21.81 11.05
CA GLY A 353 -0.38 22.22 11.90
C GLY A 353 0.01 23.70 11.76
N ALA A 354 -0.37 24.36 10.66
CA ALA A 354 -0.03 25.77 10.41
C ALA A 354 -1.11 26.74 10.92
N GLU A 355 -2.39 26.38 10.84
CA GLU A 355 -3.51 27.30 11.15
C GLU A 355 -3.87 27.38 12.65
N LYS A 356 -3.55 26.38 13.47
CA LYS A 356 -3.84 26.40 14.93
C LYS A 356 -2.89 27.26 15.78
N LYS A 357 -2.00 28.05 15.17
CA LYS A 357 -1.19 29.06 15.89
C LYS A 357 -1.89 30.41 16.07
N GLY A 358 -3.09 30.60 15.52
CA GLY A 358 -3.75 31.92 15.43
C GLY A 358 -4.77 32.28 16.52
N GLU A 359 -5.46 31.32 17.15
CA GLU A 359 -6.61 31.65 18.01
C GLU A 359 -6.57 30.92 19.35
N LYS A 360 -6.17 31.65 20.40
CA LYS A 360 -6.57 31.34 21.78
C LYS A 360 -7.85 32.14 22.08
N PRO A 361 -8.96 31.51 22.50
CA PRO A 361 -10.05 32.23 23.11
C PRO A 361 -9.61 32.75 24.49
N ILE A 362 -10.02 33.99 24.78
CA ILE A 362 -9.89 34.66 26.08
C ILE A 362 -10.82 34.01 27.10
#